data_AF-R7Z3D5-F1
#
_entry.id   AF-R7Z3D5-F1
#
_cell.length_a   1.000
_cell.length_b   1.000
_cell.length_c   1.000
_cell.angle_alpha   90.00
_cell.angle_beta   90.00
_cell.angle_gamma   90.00
#
_symmetry.space_group_name_H-M   'P 1'
#
loop_
_entity.id
_entity.type
_entity.pdbx_description
1 polymer ?
#
loop_
_entity_poly.entity_id
_entity_poly.type
_entity_poly.pdbx_seq_one_letter_code
_entity_poly.pdbx_strand_id
1 'polypeptide(L)'
;MVSKEASGSNGSATLRPSKLSQFSPPGNLLDLTLDNRSPWSNIKISEWVNDEMSGRRPGRIPLKQFFNGTDTAYHIGQDGIKIMWIGFPNRITKAFGHDEKKRWTAADMTRDVQDE
;
A
#
# COMPACT_ATOMS: atom_id res chain seq x y z
N MET A 1 30.97 7.32 -39.98
CA MET A 1 31.36 8.22 -38.88
C MET A 1 30.11 8.88 -38.35
N VAL A 2 29.62 8.74 -37.12
CA VAL A 2 29.92 7.87 -35.97
C VAL A 2 28.54 7.69 -35.31
N SER A 3 28.17 6.44 -35.02
CA SER A 3 26.99 6.10 -34.22
C SER A 3 27.13 6.73 -32.83
N LYS A 4 26.14 7.51 -32.40
CA LYS A 4 26.09 7.98 -31.01
C LYS A 4 25.41 6.88 -30.19
N GLU A 5 26.23 6.08 -29.53
CA GLU A 5 25.78 5.02 -28.64
C GLU A 5 24.91 5.59 -27.52
N ALA A 6 23.72 5.01 -27.37
CA ALA A 6 22.89 5.18 -26.20
C ALA A 6 23.60 4.51 -25.02
N SER A 7 24.18 5.32 -24.14
CA SER A 7 24.67 4.87 -22.84
C SER A 7 23.47 4.47 -21.98
N GLY A 8 23.03 3.22 -22.14
CA GLY A 8 22.14 2.57 -21.20
C GLY A 8 22.85 2.42 -19.85
N SER A 9 22.55 3.32 -18.91
CA SER A 9 22.90 3.07 -17.51
C SER A 9 21.91 2.04 -16.95
N ASN A 10 22.22 0.76 -17.13
CA ASN A 10 21.68 -0.30 -16.28
C ASN A 10 22.31 -0.18 -14.89
N GLY A 11 21.96 0.89 -14.18
CA GLY A 11 22.16 0.97 -12.74
C GLY A 11 20.99 0.28 -12.08
N SER A 12 21.16 -0.98 -11.68
CA SER A 12 20.29 -1.58 -10.67
C SER A 12 20.50 -0.73 -9.41
N ALA A 13 19.65 0.28 -9.21
CA ALA A 13 19.68 1.12 -8.03
C ALA A 13 19.46 0.18 -6.84
N THR A 14 20.53 -0.09 -6.09
CA THR A 14 20.44 -0.88 -4.88
C THR A 14 19.46 -0.17 -3.95
N LEU A 15 18.25 -0.73 -3.83
CA LEU A 15 17.21 -0.18 -2.96
C LEU A 15 17.75 -0.19 -1.54
N ARG A 16 18.11 0.97 -0.99
CA ARG A 16 18.55 1.06 0.40
C ARG A 16 17.33 1.17 1.29
N PRO A 17 17.28 0.44 2.43
CA PRO A 17 16.22 0.64 3.41
C PRO A 17 16.22 2.09 3.88
N SER A 18 15.06 2.74 3.86
CA SER A 18 14.86 4.06 4.43
C SER A 18 13.50 4.13 5.14
N LYS A 19 13.37 5.09 6.04
CA LYS A 19 12.09 5.36 6.70
C LYS A 19 11.28 6.29 5.84
N LEU A 20 9.96 6.14 5.89
CA LEU A 20 9.03 7.08 5.34
C LEU A 20 9.11 8.39 6.14
N SER A 21 9.14 9.54 5.47
CA SER A 21 9.15 10.83 6.15
C SER A 21 7.79 11.17 6.77
N GLN A 22 6.71 10.76 6.11
CA GLN A 22 5.33 10.92 6.55
C GLN A 22 4.38 9.98 5.78
N PHE A 23 3.29 9.56 6.42
CA PHE A 23 2.19 8.87 5.75
C PHE A 23 1.49 9.76 4.71
N SER A 24 0.97 9.14 3.66
CA SER A 24 0.08 9.81 2.71
C SER A 24 -1.31 10.01 3.33
N PRO A 25 -1.98 11.16 3.09
CA PRO A 25 -3.31 11.42 3.63
C PRO A 25 -4.33 10.40 3.13
N PRO A 26 -5.39 10.12 3.91
CA PRO A 26 -6.40 9.16 3.49
C PRO A 26 -7.11 9.69 2.25
N GLY A 27 -7.41 8.81 1.29
CA GLY A 27 -8.13 9.19 0.07
C GLY A 27 -7.48 10.29 -0.77
N ASN A 28 -6.16 10.52 -0.62
CA ASN A 28 -5.44 11.62 -1.30
C ASN A 28 -6.05 13.01 -1.01
N LEU A 29 -6.55 13.22 0.20
CA LEU A 29 -7.08 14.52 0.64
C LEU A 29 -6.04 15.64 0.46
N LEU A 30 -6.48 16.72 -0.19
CA LEU A 30 -5.65 17.89 -0.53
C LEU A 30 -5.81 19.06 0.45
N ASP A 31 -6.86 19.02 1.27
CA ASP A 31 -7.17 20.02 2.30
C ASP A 31 -6.22 19.94 3.52
N LEU A 32 -5.50 18.83 3.67
CA LEU A 32 -4.36 18.70 4.57
C LEU A 32 -3.18 19.53 4.07
N THR A 33 -3.15 20.79 4.53
CA THR A 33 -2.01 21.71 4.41
C THR A 33 -0.72 21.09 4.95
N LEU A 34 0.44 21.61 4.54
CA LEU A 34 1.74 21.14 5.03
C LEU A 34 1.82 21.18 6.57
N ASP A 35 1.27 22.22 7.18
CA ASP A 35 1.26 22.42 8.65
C ASP A 35 0.44 21.36 9.38
N ASN A 36 -0.67 20.89 8.79
CA ASN A 36 -1.53 19.88 9.39
C ASN A 36 -1.11 18.46 9.03
N ARG A 37 -0.40 18.27 7.91
CA ARG A 37 0.02 16.96 7.41
C ARG A 37 1.06 16.29 8.30
N SER A 38 2.05 17.06 8.79
CA SER A 38 3.08 16.52 9.66
C SER A 38 2.52 16.04 11.01
N PRO A 39 1.72 16.84 11.76
CA PRO A 39 1.05 16.38 12.97
C PRO A 39 0.10 15.20 12.72
N TRP A 40 -0.65 15.22 11.63
CA TRP A 40 -1.53 14.12 11.27
C TRP A 40 -0.74 12.81 11.08
N SER A 41 0.33 12.84 10.30
CA SER A 41 1.17 11.67 10.04
C SER A 41 1.94 11.21 11.29
N ASN A 42 2.76 12.11 11.84
CA ASN A 42 3.82 11.76 12.78
C ASN A 42 3.33 11.67 14.22
N ILE A 43 2.23 12.34 14.54
CA ILE A 43 1.60 12.25 15.85
C ILE A 43 0.42 11.28 15.73
N LYS A 44 -0.62 11.60 14.97
CA LYS A 44 -1.87 10.82 15.03
C LYS A 44 -1.74 9.40 14.45
N ILE A 45 -1.25 9.27 13.22
CA ILE A 45 -1.19 7.95 12.56
C ILE A 45 -0.06 7.10 13.14
N SER A 46 1.15 7.65 13.25
CA SER A 46 2.31 6.92 13.78
C SER A 46 2.06 6.41 15.21
N GLU A 47 1.54 7.25 16.12
CA GLU A 47 1.23 6.81 17.49
C GLU A 47 0.16 5.73 17.51
N TRP A 48 -0.89 5.86 16.69
CA TRP A 48 -1.95 4.85 16.64
C TRP A 48 -1.42 3.49 16.16
N VAL A 49 -0.61 3.46 15.11
CA VAL A 49 0.02 2.22 14.62
C VAL A 49 0.91 1.63 15.71
N ASN A 50 1.73 2.46 16.37
CA ASN A 50 2.62 2.01 17.44
C ASN A 50 1.84 1.47 18.66
N ASP A 51 0.70 2.06 19.01
CA ASP A 51 -0.17 1.59 20.09
C ASP A 51 -0.75 0.21 19.81
N GLU A 52 -1.22 -0.04 18.58
CA GLU A 52 -1.74 -1.35 18.19
C GLU A 52 -0.61 -2.39 18.11
N MET A 53 0.57 -2.02 17.61
CA MET A 53 1.74 -2.90 17.58
C MET A 53 2.18 -3.33 18.99
N SER A 54 2.12 -2.41 19.95
CA SER A 54 2.60 -2.63 21.32
C SER A 54 1.51 -3.08 22.30
N GLY A 55 0.23 -3.03 21.89
CA GLY A 55 -0.90 -3.33 22.78
C GLY A 55 -1.03 -2.34 23.95
N ARG A 56 -0.58 -1.09 23.80
CA ARG A 56 -0.51 -0.10 24.90
C ARG A 56 -1.86 0.38 25.43
N ARG A 57 -2.98 0.00 24.79
CA ARG A 57 -4.33 0.41 25.18
C ARG A 57 -5.02 -0.64 26.04
N PRO A 58 -5.86 -0.24 27.02
CA PRO A 58 -6.59 -1.20 27.86
C PRO A 58 -7.38 -2.22 27.02
N GLY A 59 -7.21 -3.50 27.34
CA GLY A 59 -7.89 -4.60 26.66
C GLY A 59 -7.33 -4.96 25.27
N ARG A 60 -6.18 -4.41 24.86
CA ARG A 60 -5.51 -4.78 23.61
C ARG A 60 -4.33 -5.71 23.85
N ILE A 61 -4.03 -6.53 22.85
CA ILE A 61 -2.82 -7.36 22.78
C ILE A 61 -1.92 -6.84 21.65
N PRO A 62 -0.59 -7.03 21.74
CA PRO A 62 0.32 -6.66 20.66
C PRO A 62 -0.05 -7.30 19.31
N LEU A 63 -0.19 -6.50 18.26
CA LEU A 63 -0.53 -6.96 16.91
C LEU A 63 0.69 -6.96 16.00
N LYS A 64 1.09 -8.13 15.49
CA LYS A 64 2.27 -8.31 14.62
C LYS A 64 2.03 -7.96 13.15
N GLN A 65 0.78 -7.76 12.77
CA GLN A 65 0.35 -7.46 11.39
C GLN A 65 0.52 -5.98 11.02
N PHE A 66 0.69 -5.10 12.02
CA PHE A 66 0.90 -3.69 11.79
C PHE A 66 2.37 -3.38 11.49
N PHE A 67 2.58 -2.40 10.62
CA PHE A 67 3.90 -1.94 10.20
C PHE A 67 3.92 -0.41 10.20
N ASN A 68 4.87 0.17 10.93
CA ASN A 68 5.08 1.61 10.93
C ASN A 68 6.29 1.99 10.07
N GLY A 69 6.02 2.46 8.86
CA GLY A 69 7.04 2.88 7.90
C GLY A 69 7.80 4.15 8.30
N THR A 70 7.27 4.99 9.20
CA THR A 70 8.00 6.17 9.69
C THR A 70 9.05 5.81 10.73
N ASP A 71 8.90 4.65 11.37
CA ASP A 71 9.77 4.21 12.46
C ASP A 71 10.69 3.05 12.04
N THR A 72 10.25 2.24 11.07
CA THR A 72 10.97 1.05 10.58
C THR A 72 11.47 1.29 9.15
N ALA A 73 12.79 1.17 8.94
CA ALA A 73 13.37 1.32 7.60
C ALA A 73 12.99 0.12 6.71
N TYR A 74 12.54 0.40 5.49
CA TYR A 74 12.18 -0.62 4.49
C TYR A 74 12.56 -0.16 3.09
N HIS A 75 12.53 -1.09 2.13
CA HIS A 75 12.84 -0.77 0.73
C HIS A 75 11.65 -0.04 0.10
N ILE A 76 11.59 1.28 0.24
CA ILE A 76 10.46 2.11 -0.23
C ILE A 76 10.24 1.97 -1.76
N GLY A 77 11.32 1.78 -2.52
CA GLY A 77 11.26 1.56 -3.96
C GLY A 77 11.14 0.09 -4.37
N GLN A 78 10.86 -0.83 -3.43
CA GLN A 78 10.62 -2.22 -3.78
C GLN A 78 9.30 -2.33 -4.56
N ASP A 79 9.37 -3.00 -5.71
CA ASP A 79 8.19 -3.29 -6.50
C ASP A 79 7.18 -4.10 -5.67
N GLY A 80 5.91 -3.72 -5.77
CA GLY A 80 4.83 -4.45 -5.15
C GLY A 80 4.80 -5.89 -5.66
N ILE A 81 4.65 -6.85 -4.75
CA ILE A 81 4.37 -8.23 -5.15
C ILE A 81 2.93 -8.27 -5.62
N LYS A 82 2.70 -8.82 -6.82
CA LYS A 82 1.33 -9.03 -7.31
C LYS A 82 0.63 -10.08 -6.45
N ILE A 83 -0.30 -9.63 -5.61
CA ILE A 83 -1.19 -10.52 -4.86
C ILE A 83 -2.39 -10.86 -5.75
N MET A 84 -2.60 -12.15 -6.03
CA MET A 84 -3.82 -12.57 -6.70
C MET A 84 -4.96 -12.65 -5.69
N TRP A 85 -6.00 -11.84 -5.90
CA TRP A 85 -7.22 -11.92 -5.10
C TRP A 85 -7.96 -13.23 -5.38
N ILE A 86 -8.12 -14.06 -4.36
CA ILE A 86 -8.90 -15.31 -4.42
C ILE A 86 -10.36 -15.13 -4.01
N GLY A 87 -10.73 -13.96 -3.47
CA GLY A 87 -12.07 -13.68 -2.97
C GLY A 87 -13.06 -13.20 -4.02
N PHE A 88 -12.86 -13.53 -5.30
CA PHE A 88 -13.91 -13.32 -6.29
C PHE A 88 -14.93 -14.46 -6.18
N PRO A 89 -16.24 -14.17 -6.17
CA PRO A 89 -17.25 -15.21 -6.21
C PRO A 89 -16.98 -16.20 -7.32
N ASN A 90 -17.24 -17.49 -7.07
CA ASN A 90 -16.83 -18.58 -7.96
C ASN A 90 -17.37 -18.40 -9.40
N ARG A 91 -18.52 -17.74 -9.55
CA ARG A 91 -19.12 -17.38 -10.85
C ARG A 91 -18.25 -16.38 -11.63
N ILE A 92 -17.74 -15.35 -10.95
CA ILE A 92 -16.85 -14.33 -11.53
C ILE A 92 -15.51 -14.97 -11.92
N THR A 93 -14.98 -15.84 -11.07
CA THR A 93 -13.74 -16.60 -11.37
C THR A 93 -13.90 -17.50 -12.59
N LYS A 94 -15.02 -18.22 -12.72
CA LYS A 94 -15.28 -19.06 -13.91
C LYS A 94 -15.51 -18.26 -15.20
N ALA A 95 -16.20 -17.13 -15.11
CA ALA A 95 -16.55 -16.31 -16.27
C ALA A 95 -15.34 -15.54 -16.84
N PHE A 96 -14.43 -15.07 -15.97
CA PHE A 96 -13.35 -14.15 -16.35
C PHE A 96 -11.94 -14.69 -16.06
N GLY A 97 -11.82 -15.88 -15.48
CA GLY A 97 -10.54 -16.54 -15.23
C GLY A 97 -9.59 -15.68 -14.40
N HIS A 98 -8.41 -15.40 -14.97
CA HIS A 98 -7.39 -14.57 -14.34
C HIS A 98 -7.43 -13.08 -14.75
N ASP A 99 -8.39 -12.64 -15.56
CA ASP A 99 -8.52 -11.24 -15.99
C ASP A 99 -9.03 -10.36 -14.86
N GLU A 100 -8.12 -9.78 -14.07
CA GLU A 100 -8.45 -8.97 -12.89
C GLU A 100 -9.32 -7.76 -13.23
N LYS A 101 -9.08 -7.11 -14.38
CA LYS A 101 -9.85 -5.93 -14.75
C LYS A 101 -11.32 -6.28 -14.99
N LYS A 102 -11.58 -7.38 -15.71
CA LYS A 102 -12.96 -7.86 -15.92
C LYS A 102 -13.59 -8.36 -14.63
N ARG A 103 -12.82 -9.05 -13.77
CA ARG A 103 -13.32 -9.52 -12.47
C ARG A 103 -13.74 -8.38 -11.55
N TRP A 104 -12.92 -7.33 -11.42
CA TRP A 104 -13.26 -6.13 -10.65
C TRP A 104 -14.44 -5.37 -11.26
N THR A 105 -14.44 -5.16 -12.58
CA THR A 105 -15.55 -4.48 -13.25
C THR A 105 -16.87 -5.21 -13.02
N ALA A 106 -16.87 -6.54 -13.11
CA ALA A 106 -18.06 -7.34 -12.85
C ALA A 106 -18.46 -7.30 -11.37
N ALA A 107 -17.52 -7.39 -10.44
CA ALA A 107 -17.81 -7.29 -9.00
C ALA A 107 -18.36 -5.91 -8.58
N ASP A 108 -18.00 -4.85 -9.28
CA ASP A 108 -18.47 -3.49 -9.01
C ASP A 108 -19.81 -3.14 -9.70
N MET A 109 -20.34 -4.02 -10.57
CA MET A 109 -21.53 -3.72 -11.38
C MET A 109 -22.82 -3.69 -10.57
N THR A 110 -23.05 -4.65 -9.67
CA THR A 110 -24.28 -4.72 -8.87
C THR A 110 -24.01 -5.25 -7.48
N ARG A 111 -24.85 -4.88 -6.51
CA ARG A 111 -24.73 -5.41 -5.14
C ARG A 111 -25.01 -6.91 -5.06
N ASP A 112 -25.82 -7.44 -5.99
CA ASP A 112 -26.17 -8.86 -6.08
C ASP A 112 -24.98 -9.79 -6.42
N VAL A 113 -23.85 -9.24 -6.88
CA VAL A 113 -22.62 -9.98 -7.13
C VAL A 113 -21.53 -9.71 -6.09
N GLN A 114 -21.85 -8.90 -5.06
CA GLN A 114 -20.96 -8.56 -3.94
C GLN A 114 -21.29 -9.33 -2.66
N ASP A 115 -22.54 -9.78 -2.50
CA ASP A 115 -22.94 -10.67 -1.39
C ASP A 115 -22.78 -12.14 -1.81
N GLU A 116 -22.09 -12.92 -0.96
CA GLU A 116 -21.90 -14.38 -1.07
C GLU A 116 -23.14 -15.18 -0.64
#